data_AF-A0A3N5K7Y9-F1
#
_entry.id   AF-A0A3N5K7Y9-F1
#
_cell.length_a   1.000
_cell.length_b   1.000
_cell.length_c   1.000
_cell.angle_alpha   90.00
_cell.angle_beta   90.00
_cell.angle_gamma   90.00
#
_symmetry.space_group_name_H-M   'P 1'
#
loop_
_entity.id
_entity.type
_entity.pdbx_description
1 polymer ?
#
loop_
_entity_poly.entity_id
_entity_poly.type
_entity_poly.pdbx_seq_one_letter_code
_entity_poly.pdbx_strand_id
1 'polypeptide(L)'
;IGTVRRPPRGVPKAQFATQNWYDVWFPNLAPSVETMKLGQEAASSVQWSAFARKYKAEMAAPEAKHDLELLAVLSHATDFSVGCYCEHEDRCHRSILKQLLVENGAKVE
;
A
#
# COMPACT_ATOMS: atom_id res chain seq x y z
N ILE A 1 -0.47 3.25 -9.43
CA ILE A 1 -1.54 2.83 -8.49
C ILE A 1 -1.18 3.28 -7.07
N GLY A 2 -1.99 4.17 -6.48
CA GLY A 2 -1.74 4.73 -5.15
C GLY A 2 -2.49 3.99 -4.05
N THR A 3 -1.79 3.28 -3.18
CA THR A 3 -2.36 2.54 -2.03
C THR A 3 -2.33 3.36 -0.75
N VAL A 4 -2.75 4.62 -0.87
CA VAL A 4 -2.77 5.58 0.24
C VAL A 4 -4.17 5.68 0.83
N ARG A 5 -4.26 5.74 2.16
CA ARG A 5 -5.57 5.88 2.84
C ARG A 5 -6.15 7.28 2.67
N ARG A 6 -5.29 8.30 2.58
CA ARG A 6 -5.67 9.70 2.42
C ARG A 6 -5.07 10.23 1.12
N PRO A 7 -5.86 10.84 0.21
CA PRO A 7 -5.32 11.51 -0.96
C PRO A 7 -4.36 12.66 -0.58
N PRO A 8 -3.48 13.08 -1.50
CA PRO A 8 -2.58 14.22 -1.31
C PRO A 8 -3.36 15.48 -0.94
N ARG A 9 -2.90 16.21 0.07
CA ARG A 9 -3.52 17.47 0.50
C ARG A 9 -3.05 18.63 -0.37
N GLY A 10 -3.96 19.53 -0.72
CA GLY A 10 -3.65 20.74 -1.50
C GLY A 10 -3.40 20.49 -2.99
N VAL A 11 -3.59 19.26 -3.48
CA VAL A 11 -3.44 18.92 -4.90
C VAL A 11 -4.82 18.66 -5.51
N PRO A 12 -5.22 19.38 -6.57
CA PRO A 12 -6.48 19.10 -7.27
C PRO A 12 -6.49 17.68 -7.83
N LYS A 13 -7.62 16.97 -7.77
CA LYS A 13 -7.75 15.58 -8.25
C LYS A 13 -7.28 15.40 -9.69
N ALA A 14 -7.55 16.39 -10.56
CA ALA A 14 -7.13 16.38 -11.95
C ALA A 14 -5.60 16.42 -12.15
N GLN A 15 -4.83 16.76 -11.11
CA GLN A 15 -3.37 16.87 -11.14
C GLN A 15 -2.65 15.69 -10.49
N PHE A 16 -3.37 14.68 -9.95
CA PHE A 16 -2.73 13.55 -9.29
C PHE A 16 -1.78 12.78 -10.22
N ALA A 17 -2.25 12.44 -11.42
CA ALA A 17 -1.44 11.73 -12.40
C ALA A 17 -0.32 12.62 -12.96
N THR A 18 -0.61 13.88 -13.32
CA THR A 18 0.38 14.79 -13.93
C THR A 18 1.50 15.18 -12.97
N GLN A 19 1.26 15.15 -11.66
CA GLN A 19 2.28 15.38 -10.64
C GLN A 19 2.87 14.07 -10.06
N ASN A 20 2.63 12.92 -10.71
CA ASN A 20 3.17 11.62 -10.31
C ASN A 20 2.77 11.15 -8.90
N TRP A 21 1.58 11.52 -8.42
CA TRP A 21 1.05 10.95 -7.17
C TRP A 21 0.52 9.52 -7.39
N TYR A 22 -0.37 9.36 -8.37
CA TYR A 22 -0.89 8.09 -8.87
C TYR A 22 -1.91 8.35 -9.99
N ASP A 23 -2.11 7.34 -10.84
CA ASP A 23 -3.18 7.34 -11.85
C ASP A 23 -4.53 6.91 -11.26
N VAL A 24 -4.49 5.89 -10.40
CA VAL A 24 -5.67 5.31 -9.72
C VAL A 24 -5.46 5.36 -8.22
N TRP A 25 -6.45 5.92 -7.51
CA TRP A 25 -6.52 5.83 -6.06
C TRP A 25 -7.13 4.49 -5.66
N PHE A 26 -6.34 3.64 -5.00
CA PHE A 26 -6.71 2.25 -4.68
C PHE A 26 -6.60 1.99 -3.17
N PRO A 27 -7.52 2.53 -2.36
CA PRO A 27 -7.42 2.53 -0.90
C PRO A 27 -7.70 1.17 -0.25
N ASN A 28 -8.14 0.16 -0.99
CA ASN A 28 -8.42 -1.18 -0.46
C ASN A 28 -7.18 -1.84 0.12
N LEU A 29 -6.00 -1.60 -0.49
CA LEU A 29 -4.71 -2.10 -0.01
C LEU A 29 -3.98 -1.10 0.90
N ALA A 30 -4.62 0.02 1.26
CA ALA A 30 -4.09 0.94 2.24
C ALA A 30 -4.46 0.48 3.66
N PRO A 31 -3.59 0.67 4.68
CA PRO A 31 -4.00 0.42 6.06
C PRO A 31 -5.25 1.23 6.42
N SER A 32 -6.10 0.69 7.29
CA SER A 32 -7.23 1.45 7.85
C SER A 32 -6.74 2.71 8.57
N VAL A 33 -7.63 3.67 8.86
CA VAL A 33 -7.21 4.91 9.54
C VAL A 33 -6.58 4.62 10.91
N GLU A 34 -7.12 3.65 11.64
CA GLU A 34 -6.55 3.23 12.92
C GLU A 34 -5.17 2.60 12.76
N THR A 35 -5.02 1.66 11.83
CA THR A 35 -3.74 0.98 11.58
C THR A 35 -2.71 1.97 11.04
N MET A 36 -3.11 2.90 10.17
CA MET A 36 -2.24 3.97 9.69
C MET A 36 -1.68 4.82 10.84
N LYS A 37 -2.51 5.18 11.84
CA LYS A 37 -2.05 5.92 13.02
C LYS A 37 -1.01 5.13 13.82
N LEU A 38 -1.21 3.82 14.01
CA LEU A 38 -0.21 2.97 14.67
C LEU A 38 1.15 3.01 13.95
N GLY A 39 1.14 2.98 12.62
CA GLY A 39 2.36 3.08 11.82
C GLY A 39 3.05 4.45 11.95
N GLN A 40 2.26 5.53 11.97
CA GLN A 40 2.75 6.91 12.12
C GLN A 40 3.32 7.19 13.53
N GLU A 41 2.73 6.62 14.56
CA GLU A 41 3.11 6.83 15.97
C GLU A 41 4.23 5.87 16.43
N ALA A 42 4.58 4.87 15.63
CA ALA A 42 5.58 3.88 16.01
C ALA A 42 6.99 4.51 16.08
N ALA A 43 7.56 4.60 17.28
CA ALA A 43 8.92 5.08 17.53
C ALA A 43 9.94 3.94 17.77
N SER A 44 9.47 2.68 17.79
CA SER A 44 10.29 1.50 18.04
C SER A 44 9.99 0.35 17.06
N SER A 45 10.89 -0.63 17.00
CA SER A 45 10.71 -1.87 16.24
C SER A 45 9.52 -2.70 16.75
N VAL A 46 9.26 -2.67 18.06
CA VAL A 46 8.13 -3.37 18.68
C VAL A 46 6.81 -2.75 18.23
N GLN A 47 6.69 -1.42 18.26
CA GLN A 47 5.50 -0.71 17.78
C GLN A 47 5.30 -0.91 16.27
N TRP A 48 6.38 -0.87 15.48
CA TRP A 48 6.31 -1.18 14.06
C TRP A 48 5.84 -2.60 13.78
N SER A 49 6.31 -3.57 14.57
CA SER A 49 5.86 -4.96 14.46
C SER A 49 4.37 -5.10 14.77
N ALA A 50 3.84 -4.32 15.71
CA ALA A 50 2.40 -4.29 15.99
C ALA A 50 1.60 -3.73 14.81
N PHE A 51 2.06 -2.63 14.20
CA PHE A 51 1.51 -2.11 12.96
C PHE A 51 1.50 -3.17 11.85
N ALA A 52 2.65 -3.80 11.61
CA ALA A 52 2.81 -4.78 10.55
C ALA A 52 1.86 -5.98 10.71
N ARG A 53 1.70 -6.50 11.94
CA ARG A 53 0.74 -7.56 12.22
C ARG A 53 -0.70 -7.13 11.95
N LYS A 54 -1.11 -5.94 12.40
CA LYS A 54 -2.48 -5.44 12.17
C LYS A 54 -2.73 -5.22 10.68
N TYR A 55 -1.78 -4.64 9.95
CA TYR A 55 -1.90 -4.45 8.51
C TYR A 55 -1.97 -5.78 7.74
N LYS A 56 -1.13 -6.77 8.06
CA LYS A 56 -1.22 -8.11 7.46
C LYS A 56 -2.58 -8.78 7.72
N ALA A 57 -3.16 -8.59 8.91
CA ALA A 57 -4.50 -9.09 9.21
C ALA A 57 -5.59 -8.39 8.37
N GLU A 58 -5.49 -7.08 8.14
CA GLU A 58 -6.37 -6.36 7.21
C GLU A 58 -6.26 -6.90 5.78
N MET A 59 -5.03 -7.16 5.32
CA MET A 59 -4.78 -7.71 3.98
C MET A 59 -5.21 -9.17 3.82
N ALA A 60 -5.51 -9.86 4.92
CA ALA A 60 -6.06 -11.21 4.90
C ALA A 60 -7.59 -11.24 4.73
N ALA A 61 -8.27 -10.09 4.79
CA ALA A 61 -9.70 -10.00 4.51
C ALA A 61 -10.01 -10.35 3.04
N PRO A 62 -11.20 -10.93 2.72
CA PRO A 62 -11.50 -11.42 1.38
C PRO A 62 -11.32 -10.37 0.26
N GLU A 63 -11.76 -9.14 0.50
CA GLU A 63 -11.67 -8.04 -0.47
C GLU A 63 -10.21 -7.72 -0.83
N ALA A 64 -9.36 -7.54 0.19
CA ALA A 64 -7.95 -7.25 -0.01
C ALA A 64 -7.20 -8.43 -0.65
N LYS A 65 -7.56 -9.68 -0.33
CA LYS A 65 -6.99 -10.87 -0.98
C LYS A 65 -7.27 -10.89 -2.48
N HIS A 66 -8.52 -10.70 -2.88
CA HIS A 66 -8.87 -10.67 -4.30
C HIS A 66 -8.14 -9.53 -5.04
N ASP A 67 -8.00 -8.37 -4.40
CA ASP A 67 -7.25 -7.24 -4.95
C ASP A 67 -5.75 -7.55 -5.11
N LEU A 68 -5.14 -8.22 -4.13
CA LEU A 68 -3.73 -8.67 -4.21
C LEU A 68 -3.52 -9.69 -5.33
N GLU A 69 -4.40 -10.68 -5.43
CA GLU A 69 -4.37 -11.70 -6.49
C GLU A 69 -4.52 -11.08 -7.87
N LEU A 70 -5.44 -10.12 -8.04
CA LEU A 70 -5.64 -9.41 -9.30
C LEU A 70 -4.37 -8.67 -9.72
N LEU A 71 -3.78 -7.88 -8.82
CA LEU A 71 -2.54 -7.15 -9.12
C LEU A 71 -1.39 -8.12 -9.40
N ALA A 72 -1.27 -9.21 -8.62
CA ALA A 72 -0.25 -10.22 -8.85
C ALA A 72 -0.37 -10.83 -10.25
N VAL A 73 -1.56 -11.23 -10.70
CA VAL A 73 -1.78 -11.76 -12.05
C VAL A 73 -1.43 -10.73 -13.13
N LEU A 74 -1.88 -9.48 -12.96
CA LEU A 74 -1.60 -8.41 -13.93
C LEU A 74 -0.11 -8.12 -14.09
N SER A 75 0.68 -8.27 -13.03
CA SER A 75 2.13 -7.99 -13.05
C SER A 75 2.92 -8.86 -14.02
N HIS A 76 2.36 -10.01 -14.45
CA HIS A 76 2.98 -10.87 -15.47
C HIS A 76 2.74 -10.39 -16.90
N ALA A 77 1.72 -9.55 -17.12
CA ALA A 77 1.32 -9.09 -18.44
C ALA A 77 1.71 -7.63 -18.72
N THR A 78 1.84 -6.80 -17.68
CA THR A 78 2.19 -5.39 -17.81
C THR A 78 2.87 -4.86 -16.57
N ASP A 79 3.78 -3.92 -16.78
CA ASP A 79 4.40 -3.17 -15.68
C ASP A 79 3.43 -2.11 -15.15
N PHE A 80 3.41 -1.95 -13.84
CA PHE A 80 2.73 -0.85 -13.16
C PHE A 80 3.38 -0.60 -11.80
N SER A 81 3.34 0.66 -11.37
CA SER A 81 3.85 1.02 -10.04
C SER A 81 2.73 0.97 -9.00
N VAL A 82 2.99 0.32 -7.86
CA VAL A 82 2.13 0.34 -6.67
C VAL A 82 2.88 1.06 -5.57
N GLY A 83 2.30 2.12 -5.01
CA GLY A 83 3.06 3.02 -4.14
C GLY A 83 2.29 3.76 -3.05
N CYS A 84 3.09 4.28 -2.12
CA CYS A 84 2.74 5.23 -1.06
C CYS A 84 3.64 6.48 -1.21
N TYR A 85 3.21 7.62 -0.68
CA TYR A 85 4.02 8.85 -0.65
C TYR A 85 4.92 8.98 0.59
N CYS A 86 5.11 7.91 1.37
CA CYS A 86 6.00 7.94 2.52
C CYS A 86 7.45 8.04 2.06
N GLU A 87 8.24 8.84 2.76
CA GLU A 87 9.66 9.05 2.46
C GLU A 87 10.49 7.78 2.67
N HIS A 88 10.34 7.15 3.84
CA HIS A 88 11.11 5.97 4.24
C HIS A 88 10.36 4.65 3.95
N GLU A 89 10.96 3.78 3.13
CA GLU A 89 10.35 2.51 2.70
C GLU A 89 10.21 1.49 3.83
N ASP A 90 11.27 1.37 4.62
CA ASP A 90 11.38 0.48 5.78
C ASP A 90 10.35 0.83 6.87
N ARG A 91 9.81 2.04 6.80
CA ARG A 91 8.75 2.59 7.67
C ARG A 91 7.46 2.93 6.92
N CYS A 92 7.24 2.38 5.71
CA CYS A 92 5.97 2.46 4.99
C CYS A 92 5.31 1.08 4.88
N HIS A 93 3.97 1.06 4.81
CA HIS A 93 3.21 -0.16 4.48
C HIS A 93 3.62 -0.76 3.13
N ARG A 94 4.21 0.03 2.21
CA ARG A 94 4.62 -0.45 0.88
C ARG A 94 5.62 -1.60 0.94
N SER A 95 6.51 -1.64 1.93
CA SER A 95 7.46 -2.74 2.09
C SER A 95 6.76 -4.05 2.46
N ILE A 96 5.72 -3.96 3.30
CA ILE A 96 4.88 -5.10 3.67
C ILE A 96 3.98 -5.51 2.50
N LEU A 97 3.41 -4.55 1.78
CA LEU A 97 2.58 -4.80 0.61
C LEU A 97 3.37 -5.49 -0.51
N LYS A 98 4.64 -5.10 -0.72
CA LYS A 98 5.55 -5.77 -1.65
C LYS A 98 5.69 -7.26 -1.31
N GLN A 99 5.88 -7.60 -0.02
CA GLN A 99 5.95 -8.99 0.42
C GLN A 99 4.66 -9.74 0.11
N LEU A 100 3.51 -9.14 0.45
CA LEU A 100 2.20 -9.75 0.21
C LEU A 100 1.93 -9.98 -1.29
N LEU A 101 2.31 -9.05 -2.17
CA LEU A 101 2.20 -9.23 -3.61
C LEU A 101 3.07 -10.40 -4.11
N VAL A 102 4.32 -10.50 -3.64
CA VAL A 102 5.21 -11.62 -3.96
C VAL A 102 4.66 -12.96 -3.44
N GLU A 103 4.10 -12.98 -2.22
CA GLU A 103 3.42 -14.15 -1.65
C GLU A 103 2.21 -14.60 -2.50
N ASN A 104 1.54 -13.65 -3.17
CA ASN A 104 0.46 -13.92 -4.14
C ASN A 104 0.98 -14.19 -5.57
N GLY A 105 2.29 -14.32 -5.76
CA GLY A 105 2.89 -14.69 -7.04
C GLY A 105 3.15 -13.52 -8.00
N ALA A 106 3.16 -12.27 -7.52
CA ALA A 106 3.47 -11.11 -8.35
C ALA A 106 4.93 -11.15 -8.85
N LYS A 107 5.14 -10.75 -10.10
CA LYS A 107 6.47 -10.42 -10.63
C LYS A 107 6.81 -8.99 -10.18
N VAL A 108 7.86 -8.84 -9.38
CA VAL A 108 8.32 -7.54 -8.87
C VAL A 108 9.79 -7.38 -9.17
N GLU A 109 10.16 -6.27 -9.79
CA GLU A 109 11.53 -5.86 -10.11
C GLU A 109 12.06 -4.84 -9.08
#